data_AF-A0A0A2LZI8-F1
#
_entry.id   AF-A0A0A2LZI8-F1
#
_cell.length_a   1.000
_cell.length_b   1.000
_cell.length_c   1.000
_cell.angle_alpha   90.00
_cell.angle_beta   90.00
_cell.angle_gamma   90.00
#
_symmetry.space_group_name_H-M   'P 1'
#
loop_
_entity.id
_entity.type
_entity.pdbx_description
1 polymer ?
#
loop_
_entity_poly.entity_id
_entity_poly.type
_entity_poly.pdbx_seq_one_letter_code
_entity_poly.pdbx_strand_id
1 'polypeptide(L)'
;MIFRAFFFAVLSITATLQAQVKKENIQVAFLADVHLQDLYGTLSGTDYKGVINPKDGKPTLLRSMDAQLHSTRIFNENYFAFIAALDDIAKRGIHYVALPGDYSDDGQPVHLRGLQRILNEYSTKYNIQFFITTGNHDPVGPFAQEAGKDDFLGEGGKRRPIFSKEGMYNPDASKELPVIVTPDIAKMGYTGITEYLHDFGFFPKKENKYWATPFSTYTPDDYSFKKAVDQSGLEHRIYDVAPGYTVPDVSYVTEPVEGLWLLAIDGNVYLPKNNGNAADPKNYRGADLGYNNVITNKKHLIAWVQKVAADAKRLGKTLVAFSHYPMVEFNDDASPEIESLMGKGKWQLDRVPVEAVAQTFADAGIQIHFGGHMHINDTGTRTSTIGNTLVNVQTPSLAAYIPAYKLLTIKPDNVLEVETVTIDNVPNFDALFPLYEMEYDFLKSQNAKDIWNKEILNTKSYHEFTDFHLKELVRLRFLPDDWPVAFKDFMLNASGEDLLILAGGNKKAINKQLSKSNLKPNDFKKWTGLDLVTDFYRIRSADQLALADISKERIKQCEFLAKSFAAQHSVNPENITQKNLGLFFTILHKFLNGDPADHFSVDLKTGKVKDLGK
;
A
#
# COMPACT_ATOMS: atom_id res chain seq x y z
N MET A 1 57.82 -54.63 52.30
CA MET A 1 56.57 -55.27 51.83
C MET A 1 55.42 -54.68 52.61
N ILE A 2 54.53 -53.94 51.93
CA ILE A 2 53.10 -53.73 52.22
C ILE A 2 52.65 -52.72 51.16
N PHE A 3 51.89 -53.19 50.17
CA PHE A 3 51.21 -52.35 49.18
C PHE A 3 49.91 -51.82 49.83
N ARG A 4 49.70 -50.49 49.81
CA ARG A 4 48.39 -49.88 50.03
C ARG A 4 48.05 -49.04 48.82
N ALA A 5 47.00 -49.45 48.10
CA ALA A 5 46.41 -48.74 46.99
C ALA A 5 45.68 -47.50 47.50
N PHE A 6 45.96 -46.34 46.90
CA PHE A 6 45.19 -45.11 47.07
C PHE A 6 44.18 -45.01 45.93
N PHE A 7 42.89 -44.99 46.28
CA PHE A 7 41.79 -44.71 45.37
C PHE A 7 41.58 -43.19 45.31
N PHE A 8 41.85 -42.57 44.16
CA PHE A 8 41.52 -41.17 43.92
C PHE A 8 40.12 -41.09 43.28
N ALA A 9 39.16 -40.52 44.00
CA ALA A 9 37.86 -40.17 43.46
C ALA A 9 37.96 -38.82 42.73
N VAL A 10 37.78 -38.83 41.41
CA VAL A 10 37.63 -37.61 40.60
C VAL A 10 36.14 -37.25 40.58
N LEU A 11 35.77 -36.19 41.29
CA LEU A 11 34.46 -35.55 41.13
C LEU A 11 34.47 -34.74 39.82
N SER A 12 33.76 -35.25 38.81
CA SER A 12 33.45 -34.51 37.59
C SER A 12 32.24 -33.61 37.83
N ILE A 13 32.49 -32.30 38.03
CA ILE A 13 31.44 -31.28 38.01
C ILE A 13 31.13 -30.98 36.55
N THR A 14 30.07 -31.57 36.01
CA THR A 14 29.50 -31.17 34.73
C THR A 14 28.69 -29.89 34.94
N ALA A 15 29.31 -28.73 34.69
CA ALA A 15 28.57 -27.49 34.53
C ALA A 15 27.82 -27.54 33.19
N THR A 16 26.51 -27.81 33.23
CA THR A 16 25.62 -27.60 32.09
C THR A 16 25.49 -26.11 31.85
N LEU A 17 26.31 -25.58 30.93
CA LEU A 17 26.02 -24.33 30.24
C LEU A 17 24.73 -24.53 29.43
N GLN A 18 23.58 -24.24 30.04
CA GLN A 18 22.39 -23.89 29.26
C GLN A 18 22.75 -22.62 28.50
N ALA A 19 23.15 -22.78 27.23
CA ALA A 19 23.09 -21.69 26.28
C ALA A 19 21.64 -21.19 26.35
N GLN A 20 21.46 -19.99 26.91
CA GLN A 20 20.20 -19.29 26.91
C GLN A 20 19.89 -19.03 25.44
N VAL A 21 19.15 -19.94 24.80
CA VAL A 21 18.64 -19.75 23.44
C VAL A 21 17.86 -18.46 23.51
N LYS A 22 18.46 -17.39 22.99
CA LYS A 22 17.81 -16.09 22.90
C LYS A 22 16.59 -16.35 22.02
N LYS A 23 15.41 -16.39 22.64
CA LYS A 23 14.16 -16.63 21.91
C LYS A 23 14.07 -15.51 20.88
N GLU A 24 14.28 -15.84 19.61
CA GLU A 24 14.22 -14.84 18.55
C GLU A 24 12.83 -14.20 18.55
N ASN A 25 12.80 -12.88 18.40
CA ASN A 25 11.54 -12.17 18.34
C ASN A 25 10.79 -12.61 17.09
N ILE A 26 9.47 -12.80 17.19
CA ILE A 26 8.65 -13.11 16.02
C ILE A 26 8.58 -11.85 15.14
N GLN A 27 8.83 -12.02 13.84
CA GLN A 27 8.80 -10.94 12.86
C GLN A 27 7.80 -11.24 11.75
N VAL A 28 7.07 -10.21 11.30
CA VAL A 28 6.12 -10.29 10.19
C VAL A 28 6.39 -9.13 9.24
N ALA A 29 6.64 -9.41 7.96
CA ALA A 29 6.74 -8.40 6.93
C ALA A 29 5.37 -8.17 6.26
N PHE A 30 5.01 -6.91 5.99
CA PHE A 30 3.78 -6.53 5.30
C PHE A 30 4.13 -5.88 3.96
N LEU A 31 3.63 -6.46 2.88
CA LEU A 31 3.79 -6.01 1.49
C LEU A 31 2.40 -5.70 0.92
N ALA A 32 1.97 -4.45 0.99
CA ALA A 32 0.68 -4.03 0.43
C ALA A 32 0.83 -3.53 -1.01
N ASP A 33 -0.24 -3.65 -1.79
CA ASP A 33 -0.34 -3.02 -3.11
C ASP A 33 0.84 -3.38 -4.02
N VAL A 34 1.20 -4.67 -4.04
CA VAL A 34 2.28 -5.17 -4.91
C VAL A 34 1.93 -4.93 -6.38
N HIS A 35 0.64 -5.03 -6.73
CA HIS A 35 0.10 -4.81 -8.07
C HIS A 35 0.83 -5.61 -9.15
N LEU A 36 1.18 -6.86 -8.85
CA LEU A 36 2.05 -7.66 -9.70
C LEU A 36 1.48 -7.75 -11.12
N GLN A 37 2.23 -7.25 -12.08
CA GLN A 37 2.07 -7.55 -13.48
C GLN A 37 3.19 -8.50 -13.90
N ASP A 38 2.85 -9.78 -14.12
CA ASP A 38 3.80 -10.79 -14.58
C ASP A 38 4.29 -10.48 -16.01
N LEU A 39 5.43 -9.76 -16.08
CA LEU A 39 6.09 -9.34 -17.32
C LEU A 39 6.47 -10.51 -18.23
N TYR A 40 6.64 -11.70 -17.66
CA TYR A 40 7.10 -12.90 -18.37
C TYR A 40 6.05 -14.02 -18.32
N GLY A 41 4.81 -13.67 -18.01
CA GLY A 41 3.69 -14.59 -18.00
C GLY A 41 3.40 -15.17 -19.38
N THR A 42 2.85 -16.39 -19.42
CA THR A 42 2.38 -17.00 -20.66
C THR A 42 0.87 -16.84 -20.77
N LEU A 43 0.41 -16.32 -21.91
CA LEU A 43 -1.00 -16.19 -22.26
C LEU A 43 -1.51 -17.49 -22.90
N SER A 44 -2.72 -17.88 -22.55
CA SER A 44 -3.43 -19.02 -23.12
C SER A 44 -4.31 -18.59 -24.29
N GLY A 45 -4.57 -19.52 -25.23
CA GLY A 45 -5.45 -19.27 -26.38
C GLY A 45 -4.85 -18.35 -27.45
N THR A 46 -3.56 -18.01 -27.37
CA THR A 46 -2.86 -17.17 -28.35
C THR A 46 -1.38 -17.57 -28.44
N ASP A 47 -0.77 -17.38 -29.62
CA ASP A 47 0.67 -17.55 -29.82
C ASP A 47 1.48 -16.29 -29.46
N TYR A 48 0.81 -15.20 -29.08
CA TYR A 48 1.46 -13.96 -28.67
C TYR A 48 2.16 -14.10 -27.32
N LYS A 49 3.45 -13.79 -27.26
CA LYS A 49 4.31 -13.94 -26.08
C LYS A 49 4.72 -12.61 -25.43
N GLY A 50 4.26 -11.48 -25.96
CA GLY A 50 4.75 -10.15 -25.61
C GLY A 50 5.70 -9.57 -26.66
N VAL A 51 6.08 -8.31 -26.46
CA VAL A 51 7.05 -7.61 -27.32
C VAL A 51 8.47 -8.05 -26.98
N ILE A 52 9.34 -8.21 -27.98
CA ILE A 52 10.74 -8.59 -27.75
C ILE A 52 11.50 -7.43 -27.13
N ASN A 53 12.03 -7.63 -25.93
CA ASN A 53 12.89 -6.65 -25.28
C ASN A 53 14.26 -6.58 -25.99
N PRO A 54 14.67 -5.44 -26.56
CA PRO A 54 15.97 -5.30 -27.21
C PRO A 54 17.17 -5.53 -26.30
N LYS A 55 17.00 -5.37 -24.97
CA LYS A 55 18.08 -5.51 -23.97
C LYS A 55 18.54 -6.96 -23.80
N ASP A 56 17.60 -7.91 -23.76
CA ASP A 56 17.89 -9.31 -23.42
C ASP A 56 17.22 -10.35 -24.33
N GLY A 57 16.46 -9.90 -25.33
CA GLY A 57 15.76 -10.76 -26.29
C GLY A 57 14.52 -11.46 -25.75
N LYS A 58 14.11 -11.20 -24.51
CA LYS A 58 12.95 -11.88 -23.92
C LYS A 58 11.63 -11.26 -24.39
N PRO A 59 10.64 -12.07 -24.77
CA PRO A 59 9.26 -11.61 -24.90
C PRO A 59 8.77 -11.05 -23.55
N THR A 60 8.18 -9.86 -23.57
CA THR A 60 7.78 -9.11 -22.37
C THR A 60 6.35 -8.57 -22.53
N LEU A 61 5.51 -8.81 -21.52
CA LEU A 61 4.15 -8.28 -21.37
C LEU A 61 4.16 -7.06 -20.45
N LEU A 62 4.48 -5.89 -21.01
CA LEU A 62 4.51 -4.62 -20.28
C LEU A 62 3.42 -3.65 -20.72
N ARG A 63 3.03 -2.75 -19.83
CA ARG A 63 2.19 -1.57 -20.13
C ARG A 63 3.06 -0.45 -20.66
N SER A 64 2.48 0.47 -21.42
CA SER A 64 3.21 1.62 -21.95
C SER A 64 3.66 2.56 -20.82
N MET A 65 4.78 3.26 -21.01
CA MET A 65 5.26 4.29 -20.09
C MET A 65 4.21 5.40 -19.92
N ASP A 66 3.51 5.77 -20.99
CA ASP A 66 2.39 6.71 -20.93
C ASP A 66 1.32 6.26 -19.92
N ALA A 67 0.93 4.98 -19.94
CA ALA A 67 -0.02 4.45 -18.97
C ALA A 67 0.53 4.50 -17.53
N GLN A 68 1.81 4.17 -17.33
CA GLN A 68 2.43 4.22 -16.01
C GLN A 68 2.41 5.63 -15.41
N LEU A 69 2.73 6.66 -16.20
CA LEU A 69 2.85 8.04 -15.70
C LEU A 69 1.52 8.73 -15.46
N HIS A 70 0.40 8.18 -15.96
CA HIS A 70 -0.95 8.62 -15.64
C HIS A 70 -1.60 7.81 -14.50
N SER A 71 -0.90 6.79 -13.97
CA SER A 71 -1.38 5.91 -12.92
C SER A 71 -0.71 6.21 -11.58
N THR A 72 -1.47 6.18 -10.48
CA THR A 72 -0.96 6.29 -9.10
C THR A 72 -0.08 5.10 -8.67
N ARG A 73 0.11 4.13 -9.57
CA ARG A 73 1.05 3.03 -9.44
C ARG A 73 1.83 2.83 -10.72
N ILE A 74 3.08 2.45 -10.56
CA ILE A 74 3.91 1.83 -11.59
C ILE A 74 3.35 0.44 -11.91
N PHE A 75 3.27 0.09 -13.19
CA PHE A 75 2.69 -1.18 -13.63
C PHE A 75 3.73 -2.28 -13.88
N ASN A 76 4.96 -1.90 -14.23
CA ASN A 76 5.95 -2.83 -14.77
C ASN A 76 7.12 -3.07 -13.82
N GLU A 77 7.80 -2.02 -13.35
CA GLU A 77 9.03 -2.16 -12.56
C GLU A 77 8.78 -2.76 -11.17
N ASN A 78 7.56 -2.66 -10.66
CA ASN A 78 7.13 -3.30 -9.42
C ASN A 78 7.27 -4.83 -9.47
N TYR A 79 7.30 -5.46 -10.65
CA TYR A 79 7.70 -6.87 -10.81
C TYR A 79 9.09 -7.14 -10.21
N PHE A 80 10.07 -6.30 -10.56
CA PHE A 80 11.44 -6.43 -10.05
C PHE A 80 11.52 -6.00 -8.58
N ALA A 81 10.78 -4.96 -8.20
CA ALA A 81 10.75 -4.48 -6.82
C ALA A 81 10.19 -5.54 -5.86
N PHE A 82 9.16 -6.28 -6.27
CA PHE A 82 8.59 -7.36 -5.47
C PHE A 82 9.60 -8.48 -5.21
N ILE A 83 10.33 -8.92 -6.24
CA ILE A 83 11.39 -9.91 -6.10
C ILE A 83 12.51 -9.38 -5.18
N ALA A 84 12.93 -8.11 -5.35
CA ALA A 84 13.95 -7.50 -4.50
C ALA A 84 13.52 -7.42 -3.03
N ALA A 85 12.25 -7.09 -2.76
CA ALA A 85 11.70 -7.07 -1.41
C ALA A 85 11.67 -8.47 -0.78
N LEU A 86 11.25 -9.49 -1.53
CA LEU A 86 11.25 -10.87 -1.07
C LEU A 86 12.68 -11.40 -0.82
N ASP A 87 13.65 -11.01 -1.65
CA ASP A 87 15.07 -11.32 -1.44
C ASP A 87 15.63 -10.67 -0.17
N ASP A 88 15.28 -9.41 0.11
CA ASP A 88 15.65 -8.74 1.36
C ASP A 88 15.02 -9.42 2.59
N ILE A 89 13.72 -9.74 2.52
CA ILE A 89 13.00 -10.48 3.57
C ILE A 89 13.66 -11.84 3.83
N ALA A 90 13.97 -12.60 2.79
CA ALA A 90 14.64 -13.89 2.90
C ALA A 90 16.04 -13.75 3.49
N LYS A 91 16.81 -12.75 3.06
CA LYS A 91 18.15 -12.45 3.59
C LYS A 91 18.12 -12.08 5.08
N ARG A 92 17.04 -11.45 5.55
CA ARG A 92 16.81 -11.14 6.97
C ARG A 92 16.34 -12.33 7.80
N GLY A 93 16.03 -13.47 7.18
CA GLY A 93 15.52 -14.65 7.89
C GLY A 93 14.08 -14.48 8.36
N ILE A 94 13.29 -13.61 7.72
CA ILE A 94 11.89 -13.39 8.08
C ILE A 94 11.04 -14.49 7.43
N HIS A 95 10.27 -15.21 8.24
CA HIS A 95 9.49 -16.37 7.82
C HIS A 95 7.99 -16.13 7.65
N TYR A 96 7.47 -14.99 8.11
CA TYR A 96 6.04 -14.67 8.01
C TYR A 96 5.86 -13.39 7.20
N VAL A 97 5.09 -13.47 6.12
CA VAL A 97 4.84 -12.35 5.21
C VAL A 97 3.34 -12.23 4.98
N ALA A 98 2.79 -11.05 5.21
CA ALA A 98 1.40 -10.73 4.96
C ALA A 98 1.26 -9.78 3.76
N LEU A 99 0.26 -10.00 2.91
CA LEU A 99 -0.06 -9.14 1.76
C LEU A 99 -1.44 -8.51 1.97
N PRO A 100 -1.53 -7.25 2.46
CA PRO A 100 -2.78 -6.52 2.65
C PRO A 100 -3.45 -6.08 1.34
N GLY A 101 -3.86 -7.04 0.51
CA GLY A 101 -4.57 -6.81 -0.74
C GLY A 101 -3.77 -6.15 -1.85
N ASP A 102 -4.41 -6.09 -3.02
CA ASP A 102 -3.90 -5.53 -4.28
C ASP A 102 -2.53 -6.12 -4.66
N TYR A 103 -2.42 -7.44 -4.56
CA TYR A 103 -1.19 -8.15 -4.89
C TYR A 103 -1.06 -8.47 -6.38
N SER A 104 -2.14 -8.32 -7.15
CA SER A 104 -2.19 -8.62 -8.59
C SER A 104 -2.78 -7.46 -9.39
N ASP A 105 -2.42 -7.34 -10.67
CA ASP A 105 -3.13 -6.41 -11.56
C ASP A 105 -4.51 -6.98 -11.94
N ASP A 106 -5.56 -6.40 -11.37
CA ASP A 106 -6.96 -6.66 -11.71
C ASP A 106 -7.43 -8.13 -11.57
N GLY A 107 -6.72 -8.96 -10.79
CA GLY A 107 -7.08 -10.36 -10.58
C GLY A 107 -6.96 -11.21 -11.83
N GLN A 108 -6.11 -10.80 -12.77
CA GLN A 108 -6.02 -11.44 -14.07
C GLN A 108 -5.25 -12.77 -13.99
N PRO A 109 -5.73 -13.86 -14.60
CA PRO A 109 -5.11 -15.18 -14.51
C PRO A 109 -3.62 -15.23 -14.80
N VAL A 110 -3.14 -14.48 -15.79
CA VAL A 110 -1.69 -14.44 -16.11
C VAL A 110 -0.86 -13.95 -14.91
N HIS A 111 -1.38 -12.96 -14.19
CA HIS A 111 -0.71 -12.37 -13.03
C HIS A 111 -0.88 -13.20 -11.76
N LEU A 112 -2.04 -13.85 -11.58
CA LEU A 112 -2.26 -14.78 -10.46
C LEU A 112 -1.34 -16.00 -10.55
N ARG A 113 -1.16 -16.57 -11.75
CA ARG A 113 -0.18 -17.65 -11.97
C ARG A 113 1.25 -17.19 -11.70
N GLY A 114 1.59 -15.96 -12.10
CA GLY A 114 2.87 -15.33 -11.80
C GLY A 114 3.13 -15.21 -10.30
N LEU A 115 2.17 -14.63 -9.58
CA LEU A 115 2.22 -14.47 -8.14
C LEU A 115 2.34 -15.82 -7.43
N GLN A 116 1.47 -16.77 -7.76
CA GLN A 116 1.50 -18.12 -7.18
C GLN A 116 2.88 -18.78 -7.35
N ARG A 117 3.47 -18.68 -8.54
CA ARG A 117 4.80 -19.22 -8.83
C ARG A 117 5.88 -18.57 -7.96
N ILE A 118 5.89 -17.23 -7.87
CA ILE A 118 6.85 -16.49 -7.05
C ILE A 118 6.70 -16.87 -5.58
N LEU A 119 5.48 -16.80 -5.03
CA LEU A 119 5.22 -17.13 -3.63
C LEU A 119 5.62 -18.58 -3.29
N ASN A 120 5.33 -19.54 -4.17
CA ASN A 120 5.73 -20.94 -3.98
C ASN A 120 7.26 -21.12 -4.00
N GLU A 121 7.96 -20.41 -4.89
CA GLU A 121 9.43 -20.43 -4.95
C GLU A 121 10.04 -19.96 -3.62
N TYR A 122 9.60 -18.81 -3.11
CA TYR A 122 10.11 -18.26 -1.85
C TYR A 122 9.69 -19.10 -0.64
N SER A 123 8.48 -19.68 -0.66
CA SER A 123 8.04 -20.63 0.37
C SER A 123 8.95 -21.85 0.42
N THR A 124 9.27 -22.44 -0.74
CA THR A 124 10.08 -23.66 -0.84
C THR A 124 11.55 -23.41 -0.52
N LYS A 125 12.11 -22.30 -1.02
CA LYS A 125 13.54 -22.02 -0.93
C LYS A 125 13.96 -21.44 0.43
N TYR A 126 13.09 -20.63 1.03
CA TYR A 126 13.42 -19.85 2.22
C TYR A 126 12.49 -20.09 3.41
N ASN A 127 11.56 -21.04 3.31
CA ASN A 127 10.58 -21.36 4.36
C ASN A 127 9.76 -20.12 4.77
N ILE A 128 9.35 -19.31 3.78
CA ILE A 128 8.44 -18.18 4.00
C ILE A 128 7.00 -18.68 3.94
N GLN A 129 6.19 -18.26 4.91
CA GLN A 129 4.75 -18.46 4.91
C GLN A 129 4.05 -17.15 4.55
N PHE A 130 3.20 -17.21 3.52
CA PHE A 130 2.43 -16.07 3.05
C PHE A 130 0.99 -16.11 3.55
N PHE A 131 0.49 -14.95 3.98
CA PHE A 131 -0.88 -14.72 4.42
C PHE A 131 -1.48 -13.55 3.64
N ILE A 132 -2.47 -13.81 2.80
CA ILE A 132 -3.05 -12.78 1.94
C ILE A 132 -4.50 -12.51 2.33
N THR A 133 -4.97 -11.31 2.00
CA THR A 133 -6.38 -10.93 1.97
C THR A 133 -6.64 -10.14 0.68
N THR A 134 -7.89 -9.90 0.32
CA THR A 134 -8.24 -9.25 -0.95
C THR A 134 -8.25 -7.72 -0.84
N GLY A 135 -7.76 -7.05 -1.89
CA GLY A 135 -8.02 -5.64 -2.18
C GLY A 135 -8.99 -5.44 -3.35
N ASN A 136 -9.23 -4.19 -3.75
CA ASN A 136 -10.21 -3.89 -4.81
C ASN A 136 -9.70 -4.20 -6.22
N HIS A 137 -8.43 -4.54 -6.40
CA HIS A 137 -7.87 -5.03 -7.65
C HIS A 137 -7.68 -6.54 -7.68
N ASP A 138 -7.89 -7.28 -6.58
CA ASP A 138 -7.72 -8.74 -6.58
C ASP A 138 -8.99 -9.43 -7.11
N PRO A 139 -10.15 -9.32 -6.45
CA PRO A 139 -11.39 -9.28 -7.20
C PRO A 139 -11.75 -7.82 -7.48
N VAL A 140 -11.75 -7.42 -8.75
CA VAL A 140 -12.37 -6.13 -9.15
C VAL A 140 -13.89 -6.16 -8.97
N GLY A 141 -14.47 -7.36 -9.02
CA GLY A 141 -15.87 -7.64 -8.76
C GLY A 141 -16.01 -9.01 -8.09
N PRO A 142 -17.18 -9.35 -7.53
CA PRO A 142 -17.34 -10.58 -6.76
C PRO A 142 -17.24 -11.85 -7.64
N PHE A 143 -17.55 -11.73 -8.94
CA PHE A 143 -17.54 -12.83 -9.90
C PHE A 143 -16.68 -12.50 -11.12
N ALA A 144 -16.25 -13.55 -11.82
CA ALA A 144 -15.42 -13.42 -13.01
C ALA A 144 -16.14 -12.60 -14.10
N GLN A 145 -15.40 -11.72 -14.77
CA GLN A 145 -15.93 -10.82 -15.79
C GLN A 145 -14.96 -10.65 -16.95
N GLU A 146 -15.53 -10.56 -18.16
CA GLU A 146 -14.78 -10.19 -19.35
C GLU A 146 -14.19 -8.79 -19.21
N ALA A 147 -12.94 -8.62 -19.63
CA ALA A 147 -12.19 -7.39 -19.45
C ALA A 147 -11.06 -7.26 -20.50
N GLY A 148 -10.27 -6.20 -20.41
CA GLY A 148 -9.08 -6.00 -21.20
C GLY A 148 -8.40 -4.69 -20.88
N LYS A 149 -7.25 -4.47 -21.51
CA LYS A 149 -6.46 -3.24 -21.45
C LYS A 149 -5.99 -2.90 -22.85
N ASP A 150 -6.02 -1.63 -23.23
CA ASP A 150 -5.66 -1.15 -24.56
C ASP A 150 -4.23 -0.60 -24.66
N ASP A 151 -3.49 -0.65 -23.57
CA ASP A 151 -2.24 0.06 -23.34
C ASP A 151 -1.08 -0.86 -22.93
N PHE A 152 -1.14 -2.15 -23.29
CA PHE A 152 0.10 -2.93 -23.38
C PHE A 152 0.99 -2.37 -24.50
N LEU A 153 2.30 -2.44 -24.32
CA LEU A 153 3.25 -1.99 -25.32
C LEU A 153 3.57 -3.12 -26.31
N GLY A 154 3.56 -2.78 -27.59
CA GLY A 154 3.83 -3.70 -28.69
C GLY A 154 5.02 -3.29 -29.56
N GLU A 155 5.20 -4.04 -30.65
CA GLU A 155 6.26 -3.83 -31.62
C GLU A 155 6.21 -2.42 -32.24
N GLY A 156 7.39 -1.84 -32.47
CA GLY A 156 7.52 -0.51 -33.07
C GLY A 156 6.98 0.63 -32.19
N GLY A 157 6.81 0.40 -30.88
CA GLY A 157 6.39 1.42 -29.92
C GLY A 157 4.90 1.70 -29.90
N LYS A 158 4.12 0.95 -30.71
CA LYS A 158 2.67 1.06 -30.77
C LYS A 158 2.03 0.35 -29.59
N ARG A 159 0.85 0.81 -29.19
CA ARG A 159 0.01 0.09 -28.23
C ARG A 159 -0.50 -1.22 -28.82
N ARG A 160 -0.63 -2.23 -27.98
CA ARG A 160 -1.13 -3.58 -28.28
C ARG A 160 -2.32 -3.88 -27.37
N PRO A 161 -3.56 -3.63 -27.79
CA PRO A 161 -4.72 -3.96 -26.97
C PRO A 161 -4.82 -5.47 -26.72
N ILE A 162 -5.09 -5.88 -25.47
CA ILE A 162 -5.30 -7.27 -25.07
C ILE A 162 -6.63 -7.37 -24.31
N PHE A 163 -7.56 -8.18 -24.83
CA PHE A 163 -8.94 -8.31 -24.32
C PHE A 163 -9.33 -9.78 -24.16
N SER A 164 -10.25 -10.07 -23.24
CA SER A 164 -10.64 -11.46 -22.94
C SER A 164 -11.63 -12.04 -23.93
N LYS A 165 -12.32 -11.17 -24.67
CA LYS A 165 -13.32 -11.55 -25.64
C LYS A 165 -13.23 -10.70 -26.90
N GLU A 166 -13.46 -11.36 -28.03
CA GLU A 166 -13.54 -10.71 -29.34
C GLU A 166 -14.64 -9.64 -29.39
N GLY A 167 -14.39 -8.54 -30.10
CA GLY A 167 -15.35 -7.45 -30.29
C GLY A 167 -15.49 -6.49 -29.10
N MET A 168 -14.70 -6.64 -28.03
CA MET A 168 -14.70 -5.70 -26.90
C MET A 168 -13.98 -4.38 -27.19
N TYR A 169 -13.09 -4.36 -28.18
CA TYR A 169 -12.28 -3.20 -28.53
C TYR A 169 -12.01 -3.14 -30.03
N ASN A 170 -12.05 -1.92 -30.58
CA ASN A 170 -11.77 -1.65 -31.99
C ASN A 170 -10.49 -0.79 -32.06
N PRO A 171 -9.35 -1.35 -32.49
CA PRO A 171 -8.08 -0.64 -32.47
C PRO A 171 -7.99 0.41 -33.59
N ASP A 172 -7.41 1.56 -33.28
CA ASP A 172 -7.02 2.56 -34.27
C ASP A 172 -5.72 2.11 -34.96
N ALA A 173 -5.83 1.53 -36.16
CA ALA A 173 -4.69 0.98 -36.91
C ALA A 173 -3.55 2.00 -37.18
N SER A 174 -3.80 3.30 -37.03
CA SER A 174 -2.74 4.32 -37.13
C SER A 174 -1.84 4.36 -35.89
N LYS A 175 -2.38 4.02 -34.71
CA LYS A 175 -1.71 4.14 -33.41
C LYS A 175 -1.47 2.81 -32.71
N GLU A 176 -2.28 1.81 -33.05
CA GLU A 176 -2.40 0.56 -32.34
C GLU A 176 -2.20 -0.60 -33.28
N LEU A 177 -1.76 -1.71 -32.69
CA LEU A 177 -1.66 -2.99 -33.37
C LEU A 177 -2.96 -3.78 -33.19
N PRO A 178 -3.21 -4.83 -33.98
CA PRO A 178 -4.39 -5.68 -33.82
C PRO A 178 -4.55 -6.25 -32.39
N VAL A 179 -5.79 -6.35 -31.94
CA VAL A 179 -6.15 -6.86 -30.61
C VAL A 179 -5.70 -8.31 -30.44
N ILE A 180 -5.12 -8.64 -29.29
CA ILE A 180 -4.91 -10.02 -28.85
C ILE A 180 -6.10 -10.43 -27.99
N VAL A 181 -6.71 -11.57 -28.32
CA VAL A 181 -7.80 -12.15 -27.54
C VAL A 181 -7.28 -13.31 -26.71
N THR A 182 -7.44 -13.24 -25.39
CA THR A 182 -7.02 -14.29 -24.46
C THR A 182 -7.83 -14.25 -23.16
N PRO A 183 -8.36 -15.38 -22.66
CA PRO A 183 -9.12 -15.39 -21.41
C PRO A 183 -8.29 -14.94 -20.19
N ASP A 184 -6.96 -14.91 -20.30
CA ASP A 184 -6.07 -14.59 -19.19
C ASP A 184 -6.01 -13.12 -18.79
N ILE A 185 -6.68 -12.23 -19.54
CA ILE A 185 -6.84 -10.82 -19.20
C ILE A 185 -8.22 -10.50 -18.60
N ALA A 186 -9.09 -11.51 -18.49
CA ALA A 186 -10.35 -11.42 -17.77
C ALA A 186 -10.08 -11.16 -16.28
N LYS A 187 -11.02 -10.49 -15.61
CA LYS A 187 -10.90 -10.21 -14.17
C LYS A 187 -11.55 -11.34 -13.41
N MET A 188 -10.80 -12.01 -12.52
CA MET A 188 -11.36 -13.07 -11.69
C MET A 188 -12.19 -12.50 -10.54
N GLY A 189 -13.21 -13.27 -10.13
CA GLY A 189 -13.91 -13.04 -8.87
C GLY A 189 -13.29 -13.86 -7.74
N TYR A 190 -13.96 -13.89 -6.59
CA TYR A 190 -13.46 -14.60 -5.40
C TYR A 190 -13.10 -16.07 -5.68
N THR A 191 -13.92 -16.79 -6.44
CA THR A 191 -13.63 -18.20 -6.78
C THR A 191 -12.29 -18.35 -7.48
N GLY A 192 -12.06 -17.63 -8.58
CA GLY A 192 -10.80 -17.73 -9.32
C GLY A 192 -9.59 -17.31 -8.48
N ILE A 193 -9.72 -16.22 -7.71
CA ILE A 193 -8.64 -15.73 -6.84
C ILE A 193 -8.26 -16.78 -5.79
N THR A 194 -9.25 -17.31 -5.08
CA THR A 194 -9.01 -18.29 -4.01
C THR A 194 -8.59 -19.67 -4.54
N GLU A 195 -8.94 -20.04 -5.77
CA GLU A 195 -8.43 -21.25 -6.42
C GLU A 195 -6.94 -21.13 -6.77
N TYR A 196 -6.51 -20.01 -7.39
CA TYR A 196 -5.09 -19.80 -7.71
C TYR A 196 -4.23 -19.65 -6.46
N LEU A 197 -4.74 -18.96 -5.44
CA LEU A 197 -3.96 -18.56 -4.26
C LEU A 197 -4.38 -19.30 -2.98
N HIS A 198 -4.99 -20.47 -3.14
CA HIS A 198 -5.58 -21.31 -2.08
C HIS A 198 -4.71 -21.42 -0.82
N ASP A 199 -3.42 -21.75 -1.01
CA ASP A 199 -2.52 -22.09 0.07
C ASP A 199 -1.94 -20.87 0.81
N PHE A 200 -2.25 -19.64 0.41
CA PHE A 200 -1.66 -18.43 1.00
C PHE A 200 -2.57 -17.80 2.08
N GLY A 201 -3.26 -18.65 2.84
CA GLY A 201 -4.05 -18.27 4.02
C GLY A 201 -5.57 -18.36 3.86
N PHE A 202 -6.08 -18.33 2.62
CA PHE A 202 -7.51 -18.47 2.35
C PHE A 202 -8.11 -19.79 2.83
N PHE A 203 -7.29 -20.83 2.97
CA PHE A 203 -7.66 -22.14 3.46
C PHE A 203 -6.73 -22.59 4.60
N PRO A 204 -7.20 -23.45 5.52
CA PRO A 204 -6.41 -23.90 6.65
C PRO A 204 -5.22 -24.73 6.18
N LYS A 205 -4.09 -24.55 6.87
CA LYS A 205 -2.88 -25.37 6.73
C LYS A 205 -2.63 -26.20 7.97
N LYS A 206 -2.11 -27.42 7.78
CA LYS A 206 -1.91 -28.37 8.88
C LYS A 206 -0.80 -27.90 9.83
N GLU A 207 0.12 -27.11 9.32
CA GLU A 207 1.24 -26.53 10.05
C GLU A 207 0.79 -25.41 11.00
N ASN A 208 -0.37 -24.80 10.72
CA ASN A 208 -0.95 -23.75 11.55
C ASN A 208 -1.69 -24.36 12.75
N LYS A 209 -1.53 -23.75 13.91
CA LYS A 209 -2.11 -24.21 15.18
C LYS A 209 -3.61 -23.97 15.26
N TYR A 210 -4.08 -22.94 14.57
CA TYR A 210 -5.48 -22.52 14.54
C TYR A 210 -5.75 -21.84 13.21
N TRP A 211 -6.96 -22.03 12.69
CA TRP A 211 -7.50 -21.30 11.55
C TRP A 211 -9.01 -21.20 11.72
N ALA A 212 -9.63 -20.06 11.44
CA ALA A 212 -11.08 -19.90 11.48
C ALA A 212 -11.55 -18.74 10.59
N THR A 213 -12.84 -18.75 10.26
CA THR A 213 -13.54 -17.70 9.49
C THR A 213 -14.73 -17.16 10.28
N PRO A 214 -15.38 -16.07 9.83
CA PRO A 214 -16.64 -15.61 10.41
C PRO A 214 -17.75 -16.66 10.48
N PHE A 215 -17.64 -17.71 9.66
CA PHE A 215 -18.65 -18.76 9.50
C PHE A 215 -18.27 -20.07 10.19
N SER A 216 -17.11 -20.12 10.84
CA SER A 216 -16.65 -21.30 11.57
C SER A 216 -17.50 -21.53 12.82
N THR A 217 -17.94 -22.77 13.00
CA THR A 217 -18.81 -23.18 14.12
C THR A 217 -18.05 -23.66 15.35
N TYR A 218 -16.75 -23.91 15.21
CA TYR A 218 -15.84 -24.28 16.30
C TYR A 218 -15.24 -23.05 17.00
N THR A 219 -14.59 -23.30 18.12
CA THR A 219 -13.78 -22.34 18.88
C THR A 219 -12.32 -22.79 18.90
N PRO A 220 -11.39 -21.97 19.42
CA PRO A 220 -10.02 -22.41 19.61
C PRO A 220 -9.89 -23.65 20.51
N ASP A 221 -10.79 -23.83 21.47
CA ASP A 221 -10.71 -24.91 22.47
C ASP A 221 -11.10 -26.28 21.90
N ASP A 222 -11.93 -26.31 20.84
CA ASP A 222 -12.38 -27.54 20.18
C ASP A 222 -11.97 -27.63 18.69
N TYR A 223 -11.01 -26.79 18.29
CA TYR A 223 -10.44 -26.75 16.95
C TYR A 223 -9.85 -28.10 16.54
N SER A 224 -10.03 -28.45 15.28
CA SER A 224 -9.23 -29.48 14.61
C SER A 224 -9.04 -29.09 13.17
N PHE A 225 -7.89 -29.44 12.60
CA PHE A 225 -7.61 -29.22 11.18
C PHE A 225 -8.71 -29.79 10.27
N LYS A 226 -9.26 -30.96 10.63
CA LYS A 226 -10.36 -31.57 9.87
C LYS A 226 -11.61 -30.68 9.87
N LYS A 227 -12.07 -30.20 11.04
CA LYS A 227 -13.22 -29.28 11.13
C LYS A 227 -13.00 -28.01 10.30
N ALA A 228 -11.79 -27.48 10.32
CA ALA A 228 -11.44 -26.29 9.55
C ALA A 228 -11.52 -26.54 8.04
N VAL A 229 -10.96 -27.66 7.56
CA VAL A 229 -11.04 -28.06 6.14
C VAL A 229 -12.50 -28.29 5.72
N ASP A 230 -13.30 -28.96 6.56
CA ASP A 230 -14.71 -29.23 6.27
C ASP A 230 -15.55 -27.92 6.15
N GLN A 231 -15.09 -26.79 6.72
CA GLN A 231 -15.82 -25.52 6.77
C GLN A 231 -15.15 -24.38 5.99
N SER A 232 -14.04 -24.65 5.27
CA SER A 232 -13.25 -23.60 4.61
C SER A 232 -13.72 -23.24 3.21
N GLY A 233 -14.52 -24.11 2.58
CA GLY A 233 -15.11 -23.90 1.26
C GLY A 233 -15.87 -22.58 1.14
N LEU A 234 -15.77 -21.92 -0.02
CA LEU A 234 -16.40 -20.61 -0.24
C LEU A 234 -17.92 -20.67 -0.13
N GLU A 235 -18.54 -21.80 -0.45
CA GLU A 235 -19.97 -22.06 -0.31
C GLU A 235 -20.46 -21.95 1.15
N HIS A 236 -19.57 -22.11 2.12
CA HIS A 236 -19.84 -21.94 3.55
C HIS A 236 -19.53 -20.53 4.05
N ARG A 237 -19.01 -19.65 3.19
CA ARG A 237 -18.46 -18.34 3.55
C ARG A 237 -19.13 -17.21 2.78
N ILE A 238 -20.45 -17.26 2.74
CA ILE A 238 -21.30 -16.35 1.96
C ILE A 238 -22.12 -15.49 2.91
N TYR A 239 -22.26 -14.20 2.58
CA TYR A 239 -23.18 -13.29 3.25
C TYR A 239 -24.09 -12.58 2.23
N ASP A 240 -25.26 -12.14 2.71
CA ASP A 240 -26.16 -11.30 1.93
C ASP A 240 -25.68 -9.84 1.96
N VAL A 241 -25.24 -9.30 0.82
CA VAL A 241 -24.87 -7.88 0.70
C VAL A 241 -26.11 -7.00 0.48
N ALA A 242 -27.16 -7.57 -0.13
CA ALA A 242 -28.48 -6.98 -0.29
C ALA A 242 -29.51 -8.11 -0.53
N PRO A 243 -30.82 -7.86 -0.39
CA PRO A 243 -31.83 -8.90 -0.66
C PRO A 243 -31.68 -9.50 -2.07
N GLY A 244 -31.40 -10.79 -2.14
CA GLY A 244 -31.19 -11.52 -3.41
C GLY A 244 -29.78 -11.42 -4.00
N TYR A 245 -28.84 -10.78 -3.31
CA TYR A 245 -27.43 -10.63 -3.70
C TYR A 245 -26.53 -11.19 -2.62
N THR A 246 -25.79 -12.25 -2.96
CA THR A 246 -24.85 -12.93 -2.06
C THR A 246 -23.44 -12.83 -2.60
N VAL A 247 -22.48 -12.68 -1.68
CA VAL A 247 -21.06 -12.56 -2.02
C VAL A 247 -20.22 -13.34 -1.00
N PRO A 248 -19.11 -13.97 -1.42
CA PRO A 248 -18.16 -14.55 -0.48
C PRO A 248 -17.53 -13.51 0.46
N ASP A 249 -17.17 -13.93 1.67
CA ASP A 249 -16.31 -13.18 2.60
C ASP A 249 -15.11 -14.07 2.95
N VAL A 250 -13.95 -13.63 2.47
CA VAL A 250 -12.71 -14.41 2.57
C VAL A 250 -11.88 -14.06 3.81
N SER A 251 -12.46 -13.35 4.79
CA SER A 251 -11.81 -13.08 6.08
C SER A 251 -11.47 -14.37 6.83
N TYR A 252 -10.33 -14.38 7.53
CA TYR A 252 -9.89 -15.48 8.38
C TYR A 252 -8.92 -15.02 9.48
N VAL A 253 -8.81 -15.83 10.53
CA VAL A 253 -7.75 -15.71 11.54
C VAL A 253 -6.92 -16.98 11.53
N THR A 254 -5.61 -16.87 11.73
CA THR A 254 -4.70 -18.01 11.76
C THR A 254 -3.61 -17.85 12.82
N GLU A 255 -3.19 -18.96 13.43
CA GLU A 255 -2.04 -19.03 14.33
C GLU A 255 -0.88 -19.78 13.65
N PRO A 256 0.00 -19.09 12.91
CA PRO A 256 1.10 -19.74 12.20
C PRO A 256 2.24 -20.16 13.13
N VAL A 257 2.34 -19.53 14.31
CA VAL A 257 3.32 -19.84 15.35
C VAL A 257 2.73 -19.54 16.71
N GLU A 258 3.23 -20.24 17.73
CA GLU A 258 2.71 -20.10 19.10
C GLU A 258 2.70 -18.64 19.55
N GLY A 259 1.51 -18.14 19.88
CA GLY A 259 1.33 -16.82 20.47
C GLY A 259 1.04 -15.69 19.46
N LEU A 260 1.15 -15.92 18.16
CA LEU A 260 0.82 -14.92 17.12
C LEU A 260 -0.48 -15.31 16.42
N TRP A 261 -1.50 -14.45 16.48
CA TRP A 261 -2.67 -14.53 15.63
C TRP A 261 -2.63 -13.45 14.56
N LEU A 262 -2.71 -13.87 13.29
CA LEU A 262 -2.89 -12.97 12.16
C LEU A 262 -4.37 -12.98 11.77
N LEU A 263 -5.00 -11.81 11.81
CA LEU A 263 -6.40 -11.60 11.41
C LEU A 263 -6.44 -10.90 10.07
N ALA A 264 -6.70 -11.67 9.02
CA ALA A 264 -6.88 -11.20 7.65
C ALA A 264 -8.35 -10.81 7.44
N ILE A 265 -8.61 -9.54 7.15
CA ILE A 265 -9.98 -9.03 6.95
C ILE A 265 -10.19 -8.71 5.47
N ASP A 266 -11.25 -9.26 4.88
CA ASP A 266 -11.74 -8.88 3.57
C ASP A 266 -12.63 -7.63 3.70
N GLY A 267 -12.06 -6.47 3.38
CA GLY A 267 -12.76 -5.19 3.41
C GLY A 267 -13.61 -4.90 2.17
N ASN A 268 -13.60 -5.75 1.15
CA ASN A 268 -14.32 -5.48 -0.10
C ASN A 268 -15.83 -5.58 0.12
N VAL A 269 -16.58 -4.58 -0.37
CA VAL A 269 -18.04 -4.58 -0.35
C VAL A 269 -18.57 -4.24 -1.75
N TYR A 270 -19.17 -5.23 -2.40
CA TYR A 270 -19.74 -5.10 -3.74
C TYR A 270 -21.25 -4.87 -3.66
N LEU A 271 -21.66 -3.61 -3.55
CA LEU A 271 -23.07 -3.26 -3.51
C LEU A 271 -23.71 -3.44 -4.90
N PRO A 272 -24.96 -3.89 -5.01
CA PRO A 272 -25.64 -3.99 -6.28
C PRO A 272 -25.86 -2.61 -6.93
N LYS A 273 -25.90 -2.60 -8.26
CA LYS A 273 -26.46 -1.54 -9.08
C LYS A 273 -27.98 -1.72 -9.15
N ASN A 274 -28.73 -0.63 -9.29
CA ASN A 274 -30.20 -0.67 -9.25
C ASN A 274 -30.78 -1.61 -10.34
N ASN A 275 -31.72 -2.48 -9.95
CA ASN A 275 -32.55 -3.33 -10.83
C ASN A 275 -31.80 -4.35 -11.74
N GLY A 276 -30.72 -4.97 -11.25
CA GLY A 276 -29.95 -5.98 -11.97
C GLY A 276 -30.30 -7.45 -11.64
N ASN A 277 -29.70 -8.37 -12.39
CA ASN A 277 -29.62 -9.81 -12.07
C ASN A 277 -28.35 -10.07 -11.24
N ALA A 278 -28.49 -10.70 -10.08
CA ALA A 278 -27.37 -11.01 -9.17
C ALA A 278 -26.33 -11.96 -9.76
N ALA A 279 -26.70 -12.77 -10.77
CA ALA A 279 -25.78 -13.66 -11.47
C ALA A 279 -24.89 -12.93 -12.50
N ASP A 280 -25.21 -11.69 -12.86
CA ASP A 280 -24.41 -10.91 -13.80
C ASP A 280 -23.41 -10.01 -13.04
N PRO A 281 -22.09 -10.24 -13.16
CA PRO A 281 -21.06 -9.47 -12.47
C PRO A 281 -21.12 -7.96 -12.74
N LYS A 282 -21.67 -7.54 -13.89
CA LYS A 282 -21.77 -6.13 -14.25
C LYS A 282 -22.74 -5.36 -13.36
N ASN A 283 -23.61 -6.06 -12.63
CA ASN A 283 -24.60 -5.48 -11.73
C ASN A 283 -24.06 -5.19 -10.32
N TYR A 284 -22.75 -5.29 -10.11
CA TYR A 284 -22.10 -4.90 -8.86
C TYR A 284 -21.29 -3.61 -9.04
N ARG A 285 -21.23 -2.78 -8.00
CA ARG A 285 -20.32 -1.62 -7.89
C ARG A 285 -18.92 -2.09 -7.49
N GLY A 286 -17.91 -1.29 -7.81
CA GLY A 286 -16.54 -1.51 -7.30
C GLY A 286 -16.45 -1.32 -5.78
N ALA A 287 -15.38 -1.82 -5.19
CA ALA A 287 -15.17 -1.86 -3.74
C ALA A 287 -14.33 -0.69 -3.19
N ASP A 288 -14.25 0.45 -3.88
CA ASP A 288 -13.30 1.53 -3.55
C ASP A 288 -13.44 2.17 -2.16
N LEU A 289 -14.60 2.06 -1.50
CA LEU A 289 -14.88 2.79 -0.23
C LEU A 289 -14.51 2.02 1.04
N GLY A 290 -14.08 0.76 0.90
CA GLY A 290 -13.58 -0.05 2.02
C GLY A 290 -14.47 -0.03 3.26
N TYR A 291 -13.87 0.35 4.40
CA TYR A 291 -14.51 0.27 5.70
C TYR A 291 -15.76 1.14 5.89
N ASN A 292 -15.90 2.23 5.14
CA ASN A 292 -17.14 3.03 5.15
C ASN A 292 -18.36 2.19 4.75
N ASN A 293 -18.17 1.22 3.84
CA ASN A 293 -19.21 0.25 3.49
C ASN A 293 -19.23 -0.97 4.43
N VAL A 294 -18.09 -1.41 4.99
CA VAL A 294 -18.03 -2.56 5.90
C VAL A 294 -18.91 -2.33 7.13
N ILE A 295 -18.83 -1.14 7.76
CA ILE A 295 -19.55 -0.85 9.01
C ILE A 295 -21.08 -0.93 8.87
N THR A 296 -21.60 -0.76 7.64
CA THR A 296 -23.04 -0.83 7.36
C THR A 296 -23.47 -2.17 6.76
N ASN A 297 -22.61 -2.84 5.98
CA ASN A 297 -22.98 -4.00 5.16
C ASN A 297 -22.39 -5.35 5.65
N LYS A 298 -21.32 -5.36 6.45
CA LYS A 298 -20.69 -6.58 6.98
C LYS A 298 -20.74 -6.64 8.51
N LYS A 299 -21.94 -6.50 9.09
CA LYS A 299 -22.10 -6.50 10.56
C LYS A 299 -21.68 -7.82 11.22
N HIS A 300 -21.83 -8.95 10.51
CA HIS A 300 -21.37 -10.27 10.97
C HIS A 300 -19.85 -10.28 11.20
N LEU A 301 -19.10 -9.61 10.33
CA LEU A 301 -17.64 -9.52 10.42
C LEU A 301 -17.21 -8.79 11.68
N ILE A 302 -17.85 -7.65 12.01
CA ILE A 302 -17.52 -6.86 13.21
C ILE A 302 -17.76 -7.67 14.48
N ALA A 303 -18.91 -8.35 14.57
CA ALA A 303 -19.22 -9.21 15.70
C ALA A 303 -18.21 -10.38 15.83
N TRP A 304 -17.76 -10.93 14.71
CA TRP A 304 -16.75 -11.97 14.70
C TRP A 304 -15.37 -11.46 15.09
N VAL A 305 -14.93 -10.29 14.61
CA VAL A 305 -13.68 -9.63 15.03
C VAL A 305 -13.67 -9.44 16.54
N GLN A 306 -14.79 -9.00 17.12
CA GLN A 306 -14.93 -8.86 18.58
C GLN A 306 -14.71 -10.19 19.32
N LYS A 307 -15.27 -11.28 18.79
CA LYS A 307 -15.06 -12.63 19.33
C LYS A 307 -13.59 -13.05 19.22
N VAL A 308 -12.95 -12.84 18.05
CA VAL A 308 -11.54 -13.17 17.82
C VAL A 308 -10.63 -12.41 18.78
N ALA A 309 -10.85 -11.11 18.97
CA ALA A 309 -10.06 -10.30 19.91
C ALA A 309 -10.25 -10.75 21.37
N ALA A 310 -11.48 -11.08 21.77
CA ALA A 310 -11.76 -11.62 23.09
C ALA A 310 -11.07 -12.97 23.32
N ASP A 311 -11.11 -13.87 22.34
CA ASP A 311 -10.43 -15.18 22.39
C ASP A 311 -8.90 -15.03 22.40
N ALA A 312 -8.34 -14.15 21.57
CA ALA A 312 -6.91 -13.85 21.56
C ALA A 312 -6.44 -13.38 22.95
N LYS A 313 -7.18 -12.45 23.56
CA LYS A 313 -6.91 -11.97 24.92
C LYS A 313 -7.01 -13.08 25.97
N ARG A 314 -8.07 -13.89 25.91
CA ARG A 314 -8.28 -15.04 26.81
C ARG A 314 -7.13 -16.05 26.74
N LEU A 315 -6.60 -16.27 25.54
CA LEU A 315 -5.56 -17.25 25.25
C LEU A 315 -4.13 -16.66 25.30
N GLY A 316 -3.99 -15.38 25.63
CA GLY A 316 -2.70 -14.70 25.70
C GLY A 316 -1.98 -14.59 24.36
N LYS A 317 -2.73 -14.45 23.26
CA LYS A 317 -2.20 -14.32 21.90
C LYS A 317 -2.06 -12.85 21.52
N THR A 318 -0.98 -12.52 20.83
CA THR A 318 -0.82 -11.23 20.15
C THR A 318 -1.64 -11.26 18.86
N LEU A 319 -2.69 -10.46 18.79
CA LEU A 319 -3.54 -10.31 17.61
C LEU A 319 -3.01 -9.16 16.74
N VAL A 320 -2.65 -9.46 15.50
CA VAL A 320 -2.26 -8.48 14.49
C VAL A 320 -3.25 -8.54 13.34
N ALA A 321 -4.00 -7.46 13.13
CA ALA A 321 -4.96 -7.38 12.02
C ALA A 321 -4.28 -6.82 10.77
N PHE A 322 -4.69 -7.31 9.60
CA PHE A 322 -4.32 -6.69 8.33
C PHE A 322 -5.48 -6.80 7.34
N SER A 323 -5.62 -5.78 6.50
CA SER A 323 -6.63 -5.68 5.47
C SER A 323 -6.21 -4.68 4.41
N HIS A 324 -6.92 -4.62 3.29
CA HIS A 324 -6.54 -3.70 2.23
C HIS A 324 -6.74 -2.22 2.59
N TYR A 325 -7.86 -1.86 3.22
CA TYR A 325 -8.24 -0.46 3.42
C TYR A 325 -7.74 0.12 4.75
N PRO A 326 -7.47 1.43 4.84
CA PRO A 326 -7.23 2.10 6.12
C PRO A 326 -8.47 2.04 7.03
N MET A 327 -8.25 1.81 8.33
CA MET A 327 -9.29 1.91 9.37
C MET A 327 -9.33 3.30 10.05
N VAL A 328 -8.27 4.08 9.91
CA VAL A 328 -8.12 5.42 10.48
C VAL A 328 -7.86 6.41 9.34
N GLU A 329 -8.25 7.67 9.54
CA GLU A 329 -7.94 8.74 8.60
C GLU A 329 -6.43 8.83 8.36
N PHE A 330 -6.04 9.07 7.12
CA PHE A 330 -4.66 8.95 6.62
C PHE A 330 -4.11 10.27 6.03
N ASN A 331 -4.72 11.40 6.40
CA ASN A 331 -4.25 12.72 6.00
C ASN A 331 -3.92 13.57 7.24
N ASP A 332 -3.52 12.96 8.36
CA ASP A 332 -3.15 13.65 9.60
C ASP A 332 -4.19 14.67 10.09
N ASP A 333 -5.47 14.30 10.04
CA ASP A 333 -6.62 15.15 10.34
C ASP A 333 -6.72 16.41 9.44
N ALA A 334 -6.04 16.45 8.30
CA ALA A 334 -6.07 17.56 7.34
C ALA A 334 -7.21 17.50 6.33
N SER A 335 -8.01 16.42 6.35
CA SER A 335 -9.13 16.21 5.42
C SER A 335 -10.09 17.42 5.29
N PRO A 336 -10.49 18.14 6.37
CA PRO A 336 -11.33 19.34 6.25
C PRO A 336 -10.66 20.50 5.50
N GLU A 337 -9.36 20.72 5.73
CA GLU A 337 -8.60 21.76 5.02
C GLU A 337 -8.34 21.37 3.56
N ILE A 338 -8.10 20.09 3.28
CA ILE A 338 -7.98 19.56 1.92
C ILE A 338 -9.29 19.78 1.16
N GLU A 339 -10.45 19.44 1.74
CA GLU A 339 -11.75 19.70 1.09
C GLU A 339 -11.96 21.19 0.83
N SER A 340 -11.59 22.04 1.79
CA SER A 340 -11.70 23.49 1.68
C SER A 340 -10.80 24.09 0.60
N LEU A 341 -9.63 23.50 0.36
CA LEU A 341 -8.65 23.96 -0.63
C LEU A 341 -8.93 23.39 -2.03
N MET A 342 -9.13 22.08 -2.12
CA MET A 342 -9.21 21.34 -3.39
C MET A 342 -10.64 21.27 -3.91
N GLY A 343 -11.62 21.28 -3.01
CA GLY A 343 -13.04 21.13 -3.30
C GLY A 343 -13.60 19.75 -2.94
N LYS A 344 -14.93 19.68 -2.86
CA LYS A 344 -15.66 18.45 -2.52
C LYS A 344 -15.44 17.35 -3.55
N GLY A 345 -15.24 16.12 -3.08
CA GLY A 345 -15.04 14.93 -3.93
C GLY A 345 -13.70 14.91 -4.68
N LYS A 346 -12.76 15.79 -4.32
CA LYS A 346 -11.38 15.79 -4.83
C LYS A 346 -10.46 14.99 -3.92
N TRP A 347 -9.24 14.75 -4.38
CA TRP A 347 -8.17 14.17 -3.55
C TRP A 347 -8.48 12.80 -2.94
N GLN A 348 -9.41 12.07 -3.55
CA GLN A 348 -9.89 10.78 -3.06
C GLN A 348 -10.47 10.84 -1.63
N LEU A 349 -10.98 12.00 -1.20
CA LEU A 349 -11.52 12.18 0.16
C LEU A 349 -12.67 11.22 0.50
N ASP A 350 -13.42 10.75 -0.49
CA ASP A 350 -14.48 9.75 -0.29
C ASP A 350 -13.95 8.40 0.23
N ARG A 351 -12.65 8.11 0.05
CA ARG A 351 -11.98 6.91 0.54
C ARG A 351 -11.49 7.04 1.99
N VAL A 352 -11.52 8.24 2.56
CA VAL A 352 -11.14 8.45 3.96
C VAL A 352 -12.15 7.75 4.87
N PRO A 353 -11.72 6.83 5.78
CA PRO A 353 -12.62 6.19 6.70
C PRO A 353 -13.22 7.23 7.65
N VAL A 354 -14.54 7.18 7.85
CA VAL A 354 -15.20 8.03 8.85
C VAL A 354 -14.79 7.60 10.26
N GLU A 355 -14.78 8.54 11.21
CA GLU A 355 -14.35 8.31 12.60
C GLU A 355 -15.05 7.10 13.26
N ALA A 356 -16.32 6.84 12.91
CA ALA A 356 -17.07 5.68 13.41
C ALA A 356 -16.42 4.33 13.04
N VAL A 357 -15.66 4.24 11.94
CA VAL A 357 -14.89 3.04 11.57
C VAL A 357 -13.84 2.75 12.64
N ALA A 358 -12.98 3.72 12.92
CA ALA A 358 -11.89 3.56 13.89
C ALA A 358 -12.44 3.18 15.27
N GLN A 359 -13.49 3.86 15.72
CA GLN A 359 -14.15 3.56 17.00
C GLN A 359 -14.72 2.13 17.03
N THR A 360 -15.40 1.71 15.96
CA THR A 360 -16.01 0.38 15.88
C THR A 360 -14.96 -0.74 16.00
N PHE A 361 -13.84 -0.62 15.30
CA PHE A 361 -12.80 -1.66 15.31
C PHE A 361 -11.91 -1.60 16.56
N ALA A 362 -11.67 -0.41 17.12
CA ALA A 362 -11.05 -0.28 18.44
C ALA A 362 -11.89 -0.97 19.52
N ASP A 363 -13.22 -0.78 19.48
CA ASP A 363 -14.16 -1.37 20.44
C ASP A 363 -14.41 -2.86 20.19
N ALA A 364 -14.22 -3.33 18.96
CA ALA A 364 -14.11 -4.75 18.64
C ALA A 364 -12.78 -5.36 19.16
N GLY A 365 -11.85 -4.56 19.69
CA GLY A 365 -10.63 -5.03 20.32
C GLY A 365 -9.43 -5.16 19.38
N ILE A 366 -9.48 -4.61 18.17
CA ILE A 366 -8.28 -4.45 17.34
C ILE A 366 -7.43 -3.31 17.91
N GLN A 367 -6.17 -3.61 18.18
CA GLN A 367 -5.22 -2.64 18.75
C GLN A 367 -4.21 -2.14 17.72
N ILE A 368 -3.86 -2.99 16.76
CA ILE A 368 -2.98 -2.65 15.63
C ILE A 368 -3.54 -3.24 14.34
N HIS A 369 -3.48 -2.46 13.27
CA HIS A 369 -3.93 -2.83 11.94
C HIS A 369 -2.90 -2.40 10.88
N PHE A 370 -2.58 -3.29 9.93
CA PHE A 370 -1.77 -2.97 8.76
C PHE A 370 -2.65 -2.89 7.50
N GLY A 371 -2.73 -1.69 6.92
CA GLY A 371 -3.49 -1.37 5.72
C GLY A 371 -2.61 -1.06 4.51
N GLY A 372 -3.23 -0.94 3.33
CA GLY A 372 -2.64 -0.48 2.07
C GLY A 372 -3.57 0.49 1.33
N HIS A 373 -3.90 0.21 0.07
CA HIS A 373 -4.88 0.90 -0.79
C HIS A 373 -4.49 2.30 -1.27
N MET A 374 -3.94 3.13 -0.37
CA MET A 374 -3.61 4.52 -0.67
C MET A 374 -2.21 4.69 -1.26
N HIS A 375 -1.39 3.64 -1.23
CA HIS A 375 0.02 3.62 -1.67
C HIS A 375 0.90 4.64 -0.92
N ILE A 376 0.58 4.91 0.35
CA ILE A 376 1.32 5.86 1.19
C ILE A 376 1.94 5.17 2.39
N ASN A 377 3.04 5.75 2.87
CA ASN A 377 3.62 5.44 4.17
C ASN A 377 3.03 6.41 5.21
N ASP A 378 2.27 5.90 6.16
CA ASP A 378 1.62 6.73 7.18
C ASP A 378 1.26 5.91 8.43
N THR A 379 0.97 6.56 9.54
CA THR A 379 0.39 5.94 10.75
C THR A 379 -0.68 6.85 11.33
N GLY A 380 -1.80 6.27 11.74
CA GLY A 380 -2.88 7.00 12.39
C GLY A 380 -3.36 6.31 13.66
N THR A 381 -3.48 7.07 14.74
CA THR A 381 -3.97 6.58 16.03
C THR A 381 -5.34 7.17 16.38
N ARG A 382 -6.30 6.32 16.78
CA ARG A 382 -7.59 6.77 17.31
C ARG A 382 -7.94 6.04 18.59
N THR A 383 -8.50 6.79 19.54
CA THR A 383 -9.01 6.23 20.80
C THR A 383 -10.52 6.39 20.82
N SER A 384 -11.24 5.28 21.02
CA SER A 384 -12.69 5.28 21.11
C SER A 384 -13.19 6.01 22.35
N THR A 385 -14.49 6.32 22.36
CA THR A 385 -15.14 7.01 23.48
C THR A 385 -15.07 6.24 24.80
N ILE A 386 -14.89 4.91 24.75
CA ILE A 386 -14.72 4.03 25.93
C ILE A 386 -13.26 3.72 26.26
N GLY A 387 -12.30 4.33 25.55
CA GLY A 387 -10.88 4.27 25.86
C GLY A 387 -10.08 3.14 25.20
N ASN A 388 -10.63 2.46 24.20
CA ASN A 388 -9.84 1.51 23.40
C ASN A 388 -9.08 2.25 22.31
N THR A 389 -7.81 1.92 22.08
CA THR A 389 -6.99 2.56 21.07
C THR A 389 -6.69 1.62 19.90
N LEU A 390 -6.86 2.13 18.69
CA LEU A 390 -6.46 1.50 17.43
C LEU A 390 -5.32 2.29 16.80
N VAL A 391 -4.23 1.60 16.48
CA VAL A 391 -3.13 2.12 15.64
C VAL A 391 -3.25 1.50 14.25
N ASN A 392 -3.45 2.32 13.24
CA ASN A 392 -3.49 1.91 11.84
C ASN A 392 -2.18 2.31 11.16
N VAL A 393 -1.42 1.31 10.72
CA VAL A 393 -0.20 1.49 9.94
C VAL A 393 -0.55 1.37 8.46
N GLN A 394 -0.34 2.43 7.68
CA GLN A 394 -0.39 2.36 6.22
C GLN A 394 0.93 1.84 5.69
N THR A 395 0.86 0.71 5.02
CA THR A 395 2.00 0.06 4.39
C THR A 395 2.20 0.69 3.02
N PRO A 396 3.38 1.28 2.74
CA PRO A 396 3.67 1.82 1.42
C PRO A 396 3.65 0.73 0.35
N SER A 397 3.39 1.14 -0.88
CA SER A 397 3.42 0.25 -2.04
C SER A 397 4.82 0.17 -2.63
N LEU A 398 5.22 -1.01 -3.09
CA LEU A 398 6.42 -1.15 -3.93
C LEU A 398 6.26 -0.49 -5.31
N ALA A 399 5.04 -0.15 -5.71
CA ALA A 399 4.72 0.46 -7.00
C ALA A 399 4.57 1.99 -6.92
N ALA A 400 4.94 2.62 -5.81
CA ALA A 400 4.83 4.06 -5.58
C ALA A 400 6.04 4.61 -4.81
N TYR A 401 6.14 5.95 -4.74
CA TYR A 401 7.18 6.65 -4.00
C TYR A 401 6.82 6.74 -2.50
N ILE A 402 7.65 6.31 -1.55
CA ILE A 402 8.93 5.58 -1.66
C ILE A 402 8.65 4.06 -1.57
N PRO A 403 9.27 3.23 -2.44
CA PRO A 403 9.02 1.80 -2.44
C PRO A 403 9.58 1.15 -1.16
N ALA A 404 8.71 0.56 -0.36
CA ALA A 404 9.10 -0.03 0.93
C ALA A 404 8.12 -1.13 1.38
N TYR A 405 8.48 -1.84 2.44
CA TYR A 405 7.60 -2.74 3.18
C TYR A 405 7.66 -2.44 4.69
N LYS A 406 6.64 -2.85 5.44
CA LYS A 406 6.63 -2.70 6.91
C LYS A 406 7.12 -3.97 7.57
N LEU A 407 8.05 -3.85 8.52
CA LEU A 407 8.53 -4.95 9.34
C LEU A 407 8.02 -4.78 10.78
N LEU A 408 7.14 -5.68 11.19
CA LEU A 408 6.70 -5.80 12.57
C LEU A 408 7.62 -6.76 13.32
N THR A 409 8.11 -6.36 14.49
CA THR A 409 8.81 -7.23 15.44
C THR A 409 8.06 -7.24 16.77
N ILE A 410 7.63 -8.43 17.21
CA ILE A 410 6.95 -8.63 18.49
C ILE A 410 8.01 -8.70 19.60
N LYS A 411 8.00 -7.73 20.51
CA LYS A 411 8.91 -7.65 21.66
C LYS A 411 8.22 -8.18 22.92
N PRO A 412 8.99 -8.44 24.01
CA PRO A 412 8.42 -8.69 25.32
C PRO A 412 7.46 -7.58 25.79
N ASP A 413 6.67 -7.89 26.82
CA ASP A 413 5.83 -6.94 27.55
C ASP A 413 4.71 -6.26 26.74
N ASN A 414 4.29 -6.85 25.61
CA ASN A 414 3.24 -6.34 24.71
C ASN A 414 3.66 -5.10 23.93
N VAL A 415 4.95 -4.96 23.65
CA VAL A 415 5.48 -3.92 22.77
C VAL A 415 5.65 -4.48 21.36
N LEU A 416 5.13 -3.75 20.39
CA LEU A 416 5.37 -3.98 18.98
C LEU A 416 6.35 -2.93 18.47
N GLU A 417 7.36 -3.34 17.71
CA GLU A 417 8.26 -2.43 17.01
C GLU A 417 7.97 -2.53 15.51
N VAL A 418 7.80 -1.39 14.85
CA VAL A 418 7.51 -1.30 13.42
C VAL A 418 8.61 -0.48 12.76
N GLU A 419 9.21 -1.04 11.72
CA GLU A 419 10.24 -0.40 10.89
C GLU A 419 9.76 -0.37 9.43
N THR A 420 10.01 0.72 8.72
CA THR A 420 9.75 0.83 7.29
C THR A 420 11.04 0.57 6.53
N VAL A 421 11.10 -0.55 5.82
CA VAL A 421 12.29 -0.99 5.11
C VAL A 421 12.18 -0.56 3.65
N THR A 422 12.98 0.44 3.25
CA THR A 422 13.02 0.93 1.87
C THR A 422 13.71 -0.05 0.92
N ILE A 423 13.21 -0.11 -0.31
CA ILE A 423 13.72 -0.96 -1.39
C ILE A 423 14.27 -0.06 -2.50
N ASP A 424 15.46 0.48 -2.24
CA ASP A 424 16.08 1.47 -3.14
C ASP A 424 16.82 0.81 -4.31
N ASN A 425 17.51 -0.29 -4.03
CA ASN A 425 18.32 -1.04 -4.98
C ASN A 425 17.53 -2.23 -5.52
N VAL A 426 16.85 -2.02 -6.66
CA VAL A 426 16.12 -3.07 -7.37
C VAL A 426 16.93 -3.55 -8.57
N PRO A 427 17.45 -4.79 -8.57
CA PRO A 427 18.13 -5.34 -9.73
C PRO A 427 17.23 -5.33 -10.97
N ASN A 428 17.78 -4.88 -12.10
CA ASN A 428 17.10 -4.85 -13.40
C ASN A 428 15.87 -3.92 -13.48
N PHE A 429 15.69 -2.94 -12.58
CA PHE A 429 14.60 -1.96 -12.69
C PHE A 429 14.62 -1.21 -14.04
N ASP A 430 15.81 -1.02 -14.61
CA ASP A 430 16.06 -0.36 -15.90
C ASP A 430 15.95 -1.31 -17.11
N ALA A 431 15.50 -2.56 -16.92
CA ALA A 431 15.47 -3.57 -17.98
C ALA A 431 14.52 -3.21 -19.12
N LEU A 432 13.52 -2.39 -18.85
CA LEU A 432 12.44 -2.04 -19.78
C LEU A 432 12.70 -0.73 -20.53
N PHE A 433 13.76 0.02 -20.19
CA PHE A 433 14.03 1.33 -20.78
C PHE A 433 14.14 1.33 -22.31
N PRO A 434 14.78 0.32 -22.96
CA PRO A 434 14.79 0.27 -24.43
C PRO A 434 13.41 0.11 -25.07
N LEU A 435 12.46 -0.54 -24.38
CA LEU A 435 11.08 -0.65 -24.85
C LEU A 435 10.35 0.70 -24.72
N TYR A 436 10.55 1.44 -23.63
CA TYR A 436 10.00 2.79 -23.48
C TYR A 436 10.61 3.79 -24.46
N GLU A 437 11.90 3.65 -24.79
CA GLU A 437 12.52 4.47 -25.84
C GLU A 437 11.84 4.25 -27.20
N MET A 438 11.50 2.99 -27.52
CA MET A 438 10.75 2.65 -28.73
C MET A 438 9.34 3.28 -28.73
N GLU A 439 8.63 3.28 -27.59
CA GLU A 439 7.36 4.01 -27.43
C GLU A 439 7.54 5.52 -27.66
N TYR A 440 8.56 6.12 -27.04
CA TYR A 440 8.84 7.54 -27.17
C TYR A 440 9.08 7.94 -28.63
N ASP A 441 9.90 7.18 -29.34
CA ASP A 441 10.20 7.42 -30.75
C ASP A 441 8.96 7.27 -31.64
N PHE A 442 8.09 6.30 -31.32
CA PHE A 442 6.79 6.16 -31.98
C PHE A 442 5.92 7.40 -31.75
N LEU A 443 5.70 7.81 -30.51
CA LEU A 443 4.89 8.99 -30.16
C LEU A 443 5.42 10.26 -30.82
N LYS A 444 6.75 10.43 -30.84
CA LYS A 444 7.42 11.52 -31.54
C LYS A 444 7.16 11.49 -33.04
N SER A 445 7.22 10.31 -33.68
CA SER A 445 6.90 10.16 -35.11
C SER A 445 5.45 10.54 -35.45
N GLN A 446 4.53 10.38 -34.49
CA GLN A 446 3.12 10.75 -34.64
C GLN A 446 2.85 12.23 -34.34
N ASN A 447 3.86 13.03 -33.96
CA ASN A 447 3.69 14.37 -33.41
C ASN A 447 2.67 14.39 -32.26
N ALA A 448 2.71 13.36 -31.39
CA ALA A 448 1.86 13.31 -30.21
C ALA A 448 2.13 14.53 -29.32
N LYS A 449 1.06 15.08 -28.74
CA LYS A 449 1.16 16.14 -27.73
C LYS A 449 1.47 15.51 -26.38
N ASP A 450 2.12 16.28 -25.52
CA ASP A 450 2.32 15.94 -24.12
C ASP A 450 3.03 14.60 -23.87
N ILE A 451 3.95 14.22 -24.78
CA ILE A 451 4.83 13.05 -24.58
C ILE A 451 5.54 13.20 -23.23
N TRP A 452 5.57 12.12 -22.46
CA TRP A 452 6.23 12.04 -21.16
C TRP A 452 7.71 12.44 -21.21
N ASN A 453 8.28 12.92 -20.10
CA ASN A 453 9.67 13.39 -20.08
C ASN A 453 10.67 12.22 -20.21
N LYS A 454 11.44 12.18 -21.32
CA LYS A 454 12.44 11.13 -21.61
C LYS A 454 13.53 11.01 -20.54
N GLU A 455 13.77 12.05 -19.73
CA GLU A 455 14.77 12.05 -18.67
C GLU A 455 14.52 10.98 -17.59
N ILE A 456 13.30 10.46 -17.45
CA ILE A 456 13.01 9.33 -16.55
C ILE A 456 13.89 8.11 -16.85
N LEU A 457 14.26 7.90 -18.12
CA LEU A 457 15.12 6.80 -18.55
C LEU A 457 16.60 6.99 -18.16
N ASN A 458 16.96 8.14 -17.56
CA ASN A 458 18.31 8.40 -17.07
C ASN A 458 18.49 8.07 -15.58
N THR A 459 17.41 7.74 -14.86
CA THR A 459 17.42 7.41 -13.44
C THR A 459 18.37 6.24 -13.12
N LYS A 460 19.02 6.29 -11.96
CA LYS A 460 20.11 5.37 -11.57
C LYS A 460 19.72 4.36 -10.49
N SER A 461 18.59 4.58 -9.84
CA SER A 461 18.01 3.67 -8.85
C SER A 461 16.50 3.61 -9.01
N TYR A 462 15.88 2.62 -8.38
CA TYR A 462 14.43 2.51 -8.38
C TYR A 462 13.77 3.63 -7.56
N HIS A 463 14.45 4.10 -6.51
CA HIS A 463 14.05 5.30 -5.78
C HIS A 463 14.03 6.53 -6.69
N GLU A 464 15.08 6.79 -7.49
CA GLU A 464 15.06 7.89 -8.46
C GLU A 464 13.94 7.74 -9.50
N PHE A 465 13.67 6.52 -9.94
CA PHE A 465 12.58 6.23 -10.89
C PHE A 465 11.20 6.51 -10.30
N THR A 466 10.93 6.08 -9.06
CA THR A 466 9.66 6.33 -8.36
C THR A 466 9.47 7.80 -7.99
N ASP A 467 10.53 8.52 -7.60
CA ASP A 467 10.49 9.98 -7.39
C ASP A 467 10.19 10.73 -8.71
N PHE A 468 10.79 10.29 -9.81
CA PHE A 468 10.48 10.85 -11.13
C PHE A 468 9.03 10.58 -11.54
N HIS A 469 8.55 9.35 -11.34
CA HIS A 469 7.15 8.98 -11.56
C HIS A 469 6.20 9.87 -10.74
N LEU A 470 6.49 10.13 -9.47
CA LEU A 470 5.71 11.05 -8.65
C LEU A 470 5.69 12.48 -9.22
N LYS A 471 6.83 13.00 -9.70
CA LYS A 471 6.90 14.32 -10.34
C LYS A 471 6.02 14.40 -11.59
N GLU A 472 6.05 13.37 -12.43
CA GLU A 472 5.20 13.31 -13.62
C GLU A 472 3.73 13.16 -13.24
N LEU A 473 3.39 12.38 -12.19
CA LEU A 473 2.03 12.30 -11.66
C LEU A 473 1.50 13.65 -11.17
N VAL A 474 2.34 14.42 -10.47
CA VAL A 474 2.00 15.79 -10.05
C VAL A 474 1.67 16.65 -11.27
N ARG A 475 2.52 16.60 -12.29
CA ARG A 475 2.38 17.42 -13.51
C ARG A 475 1.19 17.01 -14.39
N LEU A 476 1.02 15.71 -14.62
CA LEU A 476 0.11 15.15 -15.61
C LEU A 476 -1.29 14.87 -15.05
N ARG A 477 -1.40 14.60 -13.75
CA ARG A 477 -2.66 14.14 -13.14
C ARG A 477 -3.09 15.00 -11.97
N PHE A 478 -2.30 15.10 -10.91
CA PHE A 478 -2.81 15.70 -9.68
C PHE A 478 -3.05 17.21 -9.81
N LEU A 479 -2.12 17.96 -10.41
CA LEU A 479 -2.34 19.40 -10.64
C LEU A 479 -3.50 19.67 -11.62
N PRO A 480 -3.64 18.97 -12.76
CA PRO A 480 -4.81 19.14 -13.64
C PRO A 480 -6.15 18.75 -13.01
N ASP A 481 -6.20 17.63 -12.27
CA ASP A 481 -7.46 17.03 -11.85
C ASP A 481 -7.96 17.54 -10.50
N ASP A 482 -7.07 17.76 -9.54
CA ASP A 482 -7.44 18.02 -8.14
C ASP A 482 -7.35 19.49 -7.72
N TRP A 483 -6.48 20.29 -8.34
CA TRP A 483 -6.19 21.65 -7.87
C TRP A 483 -7.14 22.70 -8.46
N PRO A 484 -7.54 23.73 -7.68
CA PRO A 484 -8.21 24.89 -8.24
C PRO A 484 -7.32 25.58 -9.27
N VAL A 485 -7.83 25.80 -10.49
CA VAL A 485 -7.06 26.30 -11.63
C VAL A 485 -6.26 27.57 -11.30
N ALA A 486 -6.90 28.57 -10.69
CA ALA A 486 -6.24 29.83 -10.34
C ALA A 486 -5.12 29.65 -9.30
N PHE A 487 -5.28 28.71 -8.36
CA PHE A 487 -4.27 28.44 -7.33
C PHE A 487 -3.10 27.63 -7.88
N LYS A 488 -3.39 26.62 -8.73
CA LYS A 488 -2.38 25.90 -9.51
C LYS A 488 -1.53 26.88 -10.33
N ASP A 489 -2.17 27.73 -11.14
CA ASP A 489 -1.46 28.66 -12.02
C ASP A 489 -0.61 29.65 -11.22
N PHE A 490 -1.10 30.10 -10.05
CA PHE A 490 -0.30 30.89 -9.13
C PHE A 490 0.94 30.12 -8.63
N MET A 491 0.76 28.91 -8.10
CA MET A 491 1.87 28.11 -7.54
C MET A 491 2.93 27.78 -8.59
N LEU A 492 2.54 27.49 -9.83
CA LEU A 492 3.47 27.21 -10.93
C LEU A 492 4.35 28.41 -11.33
N ASN A 493 3.91 29.64 -11.02
CA ASN A 493 4.64 30.87 -11.34
C ASN A 493 5.29 31.55 -10.13
N ALA A 494 4.99 31.10 -8.91
CA ALA A 494 5.54 31.67 -7.68
C ALA A 494 6.95 31.17 -7.39
N SER A 495 7.80 32.04 -6.85
CA SER A 495 9.03 31.67 -6.14
C SER A 495 8.78 31.52 -4.64
N GLY A 496 9.69 30.87 -3.92
CA GLY A 496 9.62 30.87 -2.46
C GLY A 496 9.70 32.29 -1.85
N GLU A 497 10.35 33.25 -2.51
CA GLU A 497 10.37 34.65 -2.06
C GLU A 497 8.97 35.29 -2.16
N ASP A 498 8.21 34.99 -3.22
CA ASP A 498 6.83 35.49 -3.37
C ASP A 498 5.94 34.96 -2.26
N LEU A 499 6.07 33.66 -1.93
CA LEU A 499 5.33 33.04 -0.82
C LEU A 499 5.69 33.67 0.53
N LEU A 500 6.97 33.96 0.76
CA LEU A 500 7.44 34.64 1.96
C LEU A 500 6.88 36.07 2.08
N ILE A 501 6.80 36.81 0.98
CA ILE A 501 6.19 38.15 0.95
C ILE A 501 4.69 38.05 1.27
N LEU A 502 3.99 37.07 0.70
CA LEU A 502 2.55 36.84 0.90
C LEU A 502 2.18 36.33 2.29
N ALA A 503 3.08 35.61 2.97
CA ALA A 503 3.01 35.28 4.40
C ALA A 503 3.06 36.53 5.31
N GLY A 504 3.15 37.71 4.69
CA GLY A 504 2.63 39.01 5.09
C GLY A 504 3.35 39.68 6.24
N GLY A 505 4.49 40.26 5.89
CA GLY A 505 5.08 41.29 6.71
C GLY A 505 5.81 42.33 5.89
N ASN A 506 5.84 43.55 6.43
CA ASN A 506 6.87 44.53 6.12
C ASN A 506 8.24 43.83 6.11
N LYS A 507 9.04 44.04 5.05
CA LYS A 507 10.37 43.43 4.85
C LYS A 507 11.26 43.46 6.11
N LYS A 508 11.16 44.51 6.95
CA LYS A 508 11.89 44.61 8.23
C LYS A 508 11.42 43.59 9.27
N ALA A 509 10.12 43.33 9.37
CA ALA A 509 9.54 42.39 10.32
C ALA A 509 9.88 40.94 9.94
N ILE A 510 9.73 40.60 8.65
CA ILE A 510 10.11 39.29 8.11
C ILE A 510 11.60 39.02 8.38
N ASN A 511 12.49 39.96 8.04
CA ASN A 511 13.93 39.78 8.26
C ASN A 511 14.27 39.51 9.74
N LYS A 512 13.57 40.17 10.68
CA LYS A 512 13.76 39.95 12.12
C LYS A 512 13.27 38.57 12.58
N GLN A 513 12.19 38.05 11.97
CA GLN A 513 11.68 36.71 12.27
C GLN A 513 12.56 35.61 11.65
N LEU A 514 13.02 35.81 10.42
CA LEU A 514 13.96 34.91 9.74
C LEU A 514 15.29 34.81 10.50
N SER A 515 15.85 35.94 10.96
CA SER A 515 17.08 35.94 11.75
C SER A 515 16.94 35.16 13.06
N LYS A 516 15.78 35.21 13.71
CA LYS A 516 15.50 34.40 14.92
C LYS A 516 15.43 32.90 14.63
N SER A 517 15.10 32.53 13.39
CA SER A 517 14.96 31.15 12.94
C SER A 517 16.19 30.63 12.18
N ASN A 518 17.30 31.39 12.16
CA ASN A 518 18.51 31.11 11.39
C ASN A 518 18.27 30.90 9.87
N LEU A 519 17.31 31.61 9.30
CA LEU A 519 16.98 31.59 7.87
C LEU A 519 17.37 32.91 7.19
N LYS A 520 17.67 32.88 5.88
CA LYS A 520 17.98 34.08 5.09
C LYS A 520 16.93 34.27 3.98
N PRO A 521 16.51 35.51 3.68
CA PRO A 521 15.56 35.77 2.59
C PRO A 521 16.00 35.21 1.24
N ASN A 522 17.29 35.30 0.90
CA ASN A 522 17.82 34.80 -0.36
C ASN A 522 17.74 33.26 -0.50
N ASP A 523 17.56 32.52 0.60
CA ASP A 523 17.43 31.07 0.50
C ASP A 523 16.07 30.66 -0.09
N PHE A 524 15.04 31.49 0.06
CA PHE A 524 13.71 31.28 -0.53
C PHE A 524 13.69 31.48 -2.05
N LYS A 525 14.73 32.08 -2.64
CA LYS A 525 14.89 32.23 -4.10
C LYS A 525 15.37 30.96 -4.80
N LYS A 526 15.81 29.96 -4.04
CA LYS A 526 16.44 28.74 -4.56
C LYS A 526 15.43 27.68 -5.01
N TRP A 527 14.14 27.93 -4.81
CA TRP A 527 13.07 26.99 -5.13
C TRP A 527 11.81 27.74 -5.59
N THR A 528 10.97 27.01 -6.30
CA THR A 528 9.73 27.47 -6.93
C THR A 528 8.50 26.85 -6.28
N GLY A 529 7.32 27.40 -6.52
CA GLY A 529 6.09 26.78 -6.05
C GLY A 529 5.90 25.37 -6.59
N LEU A 530 6.41 25.03 -7.79
CA LEU A 530 6.40 23.65 -8.28
C LEU A 530 7.29 22.71 -7.43
N ASP A 531 8.46 23.17 -7.00
CA ASP A 531 9.30 22.39 -6.07
C ASP A 531 8.56 22.12 -4.75
N LEU A 532 7.85 23.14 -4.24
CA LEU A 532 7.06 23.02 -3.01
C LEU A 532 5.84 22.10 -3.17
N VAL A 533 5.15 22.17 -4.31
CA VAL A 533 4.06 21.24 -4.62
C VAL A 533 4.58 19.81 -4.71
N THR A 534 5.72 19.59 -5.37
CA THR A 534 6.34 18.27 -5.46
C THR A 534 6.69 17.74 -4.07
N ASP A 535 7.32 18.55 -3.23
CA ASP A 535 7.63 18.19 -1.84
C ASP A 535 6.38 17.90 -1.00
N PHE A 536 5.30 18.65 -1.21
CA PHE A 536 4.02 18.39 -0.55
C PHE A 536 3.50 16.98 -0.85
N TYR A 537 3.58 16.54 -2.11
CA TYR A 537 3.20 15.16 -2.47
C TYR A 537 4.20 14.12 -2.00
N ARG A 538 5.51 14.44 -1.96
CA ARG A 538 6.50 13.53 -1.37
C ARG A 538 6.19 13.26 0.09
N ILE A 539 5.96 14.32 0.87
CA ILE A 539 5.61 14.22 2.29
C ILE A 539 4.28 13.46 2.47
N ARG A 540 3.25 13.77 1.67
CA ARG A 540 1.99 13.00 1.70
C ARG A 540 2.20 11.50 1.40
N SER A 541 3.12 11.16 0.51
CA SER A 541 3.28 9.77 0.04
C SER A 541 4.18 8.95 0.95
N ALA A 542 5.21 9.57 1.55
CA ALA A 542 6.27 8.84 2.26
C ALA A 542 6.50 9.30 3.71
N ASP A 543 5.80 10.33 4.19
CA ASP A 543 5.94 10.91 5.53
C ASP A 543 7.42 11.19 5.85
N GLN A 544 7.94 10.69 6.99
CA GLN A 544 9.28 10.95 7.48
C GLN A 544 10.37 10.53 6.48
N LEU A 545 10.09 9.54 5.63
CA LEU A 545 11.04 9.06 4.61
C LEU A 545 11.26 10.12 3.52
N ALA A 546 10.25 10.93 3.19
CA ALA A 546 10.37 12.00 2.20
C ALA A 546 11.42 13.06 2.59
N LEU A 547 11.70 13.20 3.89
CA LEU A 547 12.65 14.20 4.40
C LEU A 547 14.08 13.95 3.94
N ALA A 548 14.43 12.73 3.50
CA ALA A 548 15.72 12.44 2.89
C ALA A 548 15.89 13.09 1.50
N ASP A 549 14.78 13.29 0.78
CA ASP A 549 14.76 13.85 -0.59
C ASP A 549 14.46 15.37 -0.62
N ILE A 550 14.31 15.97 0.56
CA ILE A 550 14.05 17.39 0.75
C ILE A 550 15.15 17.98 1.61
N SER A 551 15.77 19.08 1.19
CA SER A 551 16.84 19.69 1.98
C SER A 551 16.33 20.15 3.36
N LYS A 552 17.14 19.94 4.40
CA LYS A 552 16.82 20.39 5.77
C LYS A 552 16.53 21.89 5.83
N GLU A 553 17.20 22.68 4.99
CA GLU A 553 16.95 24.10 4.83
C GLU A 553 15.55 24.38 4.26
N ARG A 554 15.10 23.63 3.24
CA ARG A 554 13.78 23.81 2.63
C ARG A 554 12.65 23.39 3.59
N ILE A 555 12.82 22.32 4.38
CA ILE A 555 11.86 21.95 5.43
C ILE A 555 11.71 23.08 6.46
N LYS A 556 12.82 23.64 6.97
CA LYS A 556 12.78 24.78 7.91
C LYS A 556 12.08 26.01 7.32
N GLN A 557 12.25 26.25 6.02
CA GLN A 557 11.58 27.35 5.31
C GLN A 557 10.07 27.08 5.20
N CYS A 558 9.66 25.85 4.90
CA CYS A 558 8.24 25.45 4.87
C CYS A 558 7.59 25.59 6.25
N GLU A 559 8.24 25.10 7.31
CA GLU A 559 7.76 25.29 8.69
C GLU A 559 7.64 26.76 9.07
N PHE A 560 8.60 27.59 8.65
CA PHE A 560 8.55 29.03 8.87
C PHE A 560 7.31 29.64 8.18
N LEU A 561 7.08 29.31 6.90
CA LEU A 561 5.91 29.80 6.17
C LEU A 561 4.60 29.32 6.83
N ALA A 562 4.52 28.06 7.24
CA ALA A 562 3.36 27.54 7.94
C ALA A 562 3.06 28.29 9.24
N LYS A 563 4.09 28.52 10.07
CA LYS A 563 3.95 29.34 11.29
C LYS A 563 3.55 30.78 10.97
N SER A 564 4.09 31.37 9.90
CA SER A 564 3.74 32.72 9.48
C SER A 564 2.28 32.83 9.05
N PHE A 565 1.78 31.91 8.21
CA PHE A 565 0.38 31.89 7.78
C PHE A 565 -0.58 31.57 8.94
N ALA A 566 -0.19 30.71 9.88
CA ALA A 566 -1.00 30.42 11.07
C ALA A 566 -1.09 31.61 12.05
N ALA A 567 -0.01 32.37 12.20
CA ALA A 567 0.04 33.54 13.10
C ALA A 567 -0.71 34.77 12.55
N GLN A 568 -1.07 34.78 11.27
CA GLN A 568 -1.83 35.87 10.69
C GLN A 568 -3.31 35.79 11.05
N HIS A 569 -3.70 36.54 12.07
CA HIS A 569 -5.12 36.86 12.33
C HIS A 569 -5.77 37.74 11.24
N SER A 570 -4.99 38.19 10.26
CA SER A 570 -5.39 39.14 9.22
C SER A 570 -5.01 38.62 7.82
N VAL A 571 -5.47 37.43 7.47
CA VAL A 571 -5.67 37.12 6.04
C VAL A 571 -6.65 38.17 5.54
N ASN A 572 -6.30 38.94 4.50
CA ASN A 572 -7.31 39.76 3.85
C ASN A 572 -8.38 38.77 3.35
N PRO A 573 -9.62 38.77 3.89
CA PRO A 573 -10.62 37.76 3.55
C PRO A 573 -10.96 37.77 2.05
N GLU A 574 -10.69 38.88 1.38
CA GLU A 574 -10.88 39.07 -0.06
C GLU A 574 -9.71 38.53 -0.90
N ASN A 575 -8.54 38.27 -0.31
CA ASN A 575 -7.40 37.68 -1.03
C ASN A 575 -7.47 36.15 -1.00
N ILE A 576 -8.14 35.59 -2.00
CA ILE A 576 -8.30 34.15 -2.18
C ILE A 576 -6.96 33.38 -2.23
N THR A 577 -5.92 33.97 -2.82
CA THR A 577 -4.59 33.32 -2.91
C THR A 577 -3.96 33.19 -1.52
N GLN A 578 -4.01 34.23 -0.69
CA GLN A 578 -3.51 34.16 0.69
C GLN A 578 -4.31 33.15 1.53
N LYS A 579 -5.63 33.09 1.35
CA LYS A 579 -6.48 32.08 2.01
C LYS A 579 -6.05 30.66 1.61
N ASN A 580 -5.89 30.41 0.31
CA ASN A 580 -5.49 29.09 -0.19
C ASN A 580 -4.07 28.71 0.25
N LEU A 581 -3.14 29.67 0.33
CA LEU A 581 -1.82 29.45 0.93
C LEU A 581 -1.93 29.10 2.41
N GLY A 582 -2.79 29.77 3.16
CA GLY A 582 -3.06 29.44 4.56
C GLY A 582 -3.54 27.99 4.73
N LEU A 583 -4.49 27.55 3.91
CA LEU A 583 -4.94 26.15 3.89
C LEU A 583 -3.80 25.20 3.50
N PHE A 584 -3.10 25.49 2.41
CA PHE A 584 -1.98 24.67 1.91
C PHE A 584 -0.92 24.43 2.98
N PHE A 585 -0.48 25.50 3.65
CA PHE A 585 0.53 25.39 4.70
C PHE A 585 -0.01 24.78 6.00
N THR A 586 -1.32 24.89 6.27
CA THR A 586 -1.95 24.17 7.38
C THR A 586 -1.91 22.67 7.13
N ILE A 587 -2.25 22.23 5.91
CA ILE A 587 -2.18 20.82 5.50
C ILE A 587 -0.73 20.32 5.57
N LEU A 588 0.21 21.05 4.96
CA LEU A 588 1.64 20.70 4.99
C LEU A 588 2.18 20.60 6.42
N HIS A 589 1.73 21.49 7.32
CA HIS A 589 2.12 21.42 8.72
C HIS A 589 1.61 20.16 9.41
N LYS A 590 0.35 19.77 9.17
CA LYS A 590 -0.22 18.52 9.69
C LYS A 590 0.58 17.31 9.19
N PHE A 591 0.82 17.21 7.89
CA PHE A 591 1.63 16.13 7.29
C PHE A 591 3.06 16.05 7.86
N LEU A 592 3.69 17.17 8.19
CA LEU A 592 5.04 17.17 8.79
C LEU A 592 5.05 16.78 10.27
N ASN A 593 3.89 16.68 10.92
CA ASN A 593 3.75 16.49 12.36
C ASN A 593 2.75 15.37 12.71
N GLY A 594 2.52 14.43 11.79
CA GLY A 594 1.75 13.22 11.99
C GLY A 594 2.37 12.25 13.02
N ASP A 595 1.70 11.12 13.23
CA ASP A 595 2.27 10.03 14.03
C ASP A 595 3.51 9.46 13.31
N PRO A 596 4.51 8.92 14.03
CA PRO A 596 5.71 8.41 13.39
C PRO A 596 5.39 7.22 12.48
N ALA A 597 5.89 7.26 11.25
CA ALA A 597 5.68 6.24 10.24
C ALA A 597 6.96 5.51 9.81
N ASP A 598 8.16 5.95 10.18
CA ASP A 598 9.42 5.27 9.78
C ASP A 598 9.78 4.11 10.74
N HIS A 599 10.31 4.44 11.93
CA HIS A 599 10.71 3.48 12.96
C HIS A 599 10.12 3.85 14.30
N PHE A 600 9.18 3.05 14.80
CA PHE A 600 8.42 3.35 16.00
C PHE A 600 8.04 2.10 16.80
N SER A 601 7.54 2.32 18.01
CA SER A 601 6.97 1.28 18.87
C SER A 601 5.53 1.58 19.25
N VAL A 602 4.75 0.54 19.45
CA VAL A 602 3.37 0.57 19.95
C VAL A 602 3.29 -0.27 21.22
N ASP A 603 2.89 0.35 22.33
CA ASP A 603 2.54 -0.37 23.56
C ASP A 603 1.07 -0.81 23.47
N LEU A 604 0.82 -2.12 23.33
CA LEU A 604 -0.53 -2.64 23.18
C LEU A 604 -1.39 -2.48 24.45
N LYS A 605 -0.83 -2.21 25.62
CA LYS A 605 -1.65 -1.95 26.83
C LYS A 605 -2.19 -0.53 26.84
N THR A 606 -1.38 0.43 26.40
CA THR A 606 -1.73 1.86 26.49
C THR A 606 -2.11 2.48 25.16
N GLY A 607 -1.90 1.78 24.04
CA GLY A 607 -2.04 2.34 22.69
C GLY A 607 -1.01 3.41 22.35
N LYS A 608 0.05 3.55 23.16
CA LYS A 608 1.00 4.67 22.99
C LYS A 608 1.96 4.35 21.85
N VAL A 609 2.01 5.24 20.87
CA VAL A 609 2.99 5.24 19.80
C VAL A 609 4.22 6.07 20.23
N LYS A 610 5.42 5.54 20.03
CA LYS A 610 6.68 6.23 20.32
C LYS A 610 7.64 6.08 19.14
N ASP A 611 8.04 7.22 18.59
CA ASP A 611 9.10 7.34 17.59
C ASP A 611 10.43 6.85 18.18
N LEU A 612 11.09 5.93 17.48
CA LEU A 612 12.39 5.35 17.84
C LEU A 612 13.55 5.90 17.00
N GLY A 613 13.25 6.65 15.93
CA GLY A 613 14.24 7.25 15.04
C GLY A 613 14.76 8.62 15.48
N LYS A 614 14.17 9.22 16.54
CA LYS A 614 14.52 10.55 17.08
C LYS A 614 15.50 10.52 18.25
#